data_AF-A0A4Q7FMV1-F1
#
_entry.id   AF-A0A4Q7FMV1-F1
#
_cell.length_a   1.000
_cell.length_b   1.000
_cell.length_c   1.000
_cell.angle_alpha   90.00
_cell.angle_beta   90.00
_cell.angle_gamma   90.00
#
_symmetry.space_group_name_H-M   'P 1'
#
loop_
_entity.id
_entity.type
_entity.pdbx_description
1 polymer ?
#
loop_
_entity_poly.entity_id
_entity_poly.type
_entity_poly.pdbx_seq_one_letter_code
_entity_poly.pdbx_strand_id
1 'polypeptide(L)' 'MIPIPSGVRVWIATGYIDMRRGMRSWALTVQESLERDPHAGDLYIFRGRRGDLVNILWHGVLQSMKEVNNQI' A
#
# COMPACT_ATOMS: atom_id res chain seq x y z
N MET A 1 9.61 -15.68 2.31
CA MET A 1 8.33 -15.21 1.74
C MET A 1 7.58 -14.50 2.85
N ILE A 2 7.19 -13.23 2.67
CA ILE A 2 6.45 -12.48 3.71
C ILE A 2 5.01 -13.00 3.70
N PRO A 3 4.45 -13.46 4.83
CA PRO A 3 3.07 -13.92 4.88
C PRO A 3 2.13 -12.73 4.67
N ILE A 4 1.31 -12.80 3.62
CA ILE A 4 0.21 -11.85 3.42
C ILE A 4 -1.00 -12.41 4.19
N PRO A 5 -1.58 -11.66 5.13
CA PRO A 5 -2.76 -12.10 5.87
C PRO A 5 -3.92 -12.48 4.94
N SER A 6 -4.71 -13.49 5.31
CA SER A 6 -5.94 -13.81 4.59
C SER A 6 -6.93 -12.65 4.67
N GLY A 7 -7.47 -12.22 3.52
CA GLY A 7 -8.44 -11.12 3.44
C GLY A 7 -7.90 -9.78 2.95
N VAL A 8 -6.59 -9.69 2.65
CA VAL A 8 -5.99 -8.52 1.99
C VAL A 8 -6.60 -8.33 0.60
N ARG A 9 -7.04 -7.11 0.30
CA ARG A 9 -7.53 -6.74 -1.04
C ARG A 9 -6.41 -6.10 -1.84
N VAL A 10 -6.43 -6.37 -3.15
CA VAL A 10 -5.51 -5.77 -4.11
C VAL A 10 -6.25 -4.75 -4.94
N TRP A 11 -5.78 -3.50 -4.88
CA TRP A 11 -6.32 -2.38 -5.63
C TRP A 11 -5.34 -1.98 -6.72
N ILE A 12 -5.85 -1.79 -7.94
CA ILE A 12 -5.06 -1.31 -9.06
C ILE A 12 -5.57 0.06 -9.46
N ALA A 13 -4.74 1.09 -9.29
CA ALA A 13 -5.06 2.42 -9.80
C ALA A 13 -5.02 2.38 -11.33
N THR A 14 -6.16 2.67 -11.96
CA THR A 14 -6.31 2.65 -13.43
C THR A 14 -5.78 3.92 -14.10
N GLY A 15 -5.62 5.00 -13.32
CA GLY A 15 -4.99 6.24 -13.76
C GLY A 15 -3.46 6.16 -13.81
N TYR A 16 -2.85 7.15 -14.43
CA TYR A 16 -1.39 7.29 -14.47
C TYR A 16 -0.89 8.02 -13.23
N ILE A 17 0.07 7.42 -12.54
CA ILE A 17 0.78 8.08 -11.45
C ILE A 17 2.17 8.47 -11.93
N ASP A 18 2.58 9.69 -11.60
CA ASP A 18 3.97 10.10 -11.74
C ASP A 18 4.83 9.29 -10.75
N MET A 19 5.64 8.39 -11.31
CA MET A 19 6.51 7.48 -10.57
C MET A 19 7.68 8.19 -9.88
N ARG A 20 7.86 9.49 -10.10
CA ARG A 20 8.82 10.34 -9.37
C ARG A 20 8.28 10.79 -8.01
N ARG A 21 6.98 10.64 -7.78
CA ARG A 21 6.35 10.94 -6.48
C ARG A 21 6.76 9.90 -5.45
N GLY A 22 7.04 10.34 -4.22
CA GLY A 22 7.39 9.45 -3.11
C GLY A 22 6.18 8.80 -2.43
N MET A 23 6.44 7.88 -1.49
CA MET A 23 5.41 7.10 -0.77
C MET A 23 4.31 7.94 -0.12
N ARG A 24 4.64 9.13 0.44
CA ARG A 24 3.66 10.03 1.07
C ARG A 24 2.59 10.50 0.08
N SER A 25 2.98 10.84 -1.14
CA SER A 25 2.05 11.28 -2.18
C SER A 25 1.15 10.13 -2.66
N TRP A 26 1.64 8.89 -2.65
CA TRP A 26 0.82 7.73 -2.99
C TRP A 26 -0.20 7.42 -1.89
N ALA A 27 0.20 7.46 -0.62
CA ALA A 27 -0.72 7.31 0.50
C ALA A 27 -1.82 8.38 0.47
N LEU A 28 -1.46 9.62 0.14
CA LEU A 28 -2.42 10.69 -0.08
C LEU A 28 -3.36 10.39 -1.25
N THR A 29 -2.86 9.83 -2.35
CA THR A 29 -3.70 9.43 -3.49
C THR A 29 -4.69 8.32 -3.11
N VAL A 30 -4.30 7.38 -2.24
CA VAL A 30 -5.22 6.37 -1.70
C VAL A 30 -6.33 7.02 -0.87
N GLN A 31 -5.98 7.98 -0.02
CA GLN A 31 -6.95 8.68 0.83
C GLN A 31 -7.89 9.59 0.01
N GLU A 32 -7.34 10.42 -0.87
CA GLU A 32 -8.09 11.46 -1.56
C GLU A 32 -8.76 10.97 -2.84
N SER A 33 -8.10 10.10 -3.62
CA SER A 33 -8.61 9.66 -4.93
C SER A 33 -9.31 8.32 -4.88
N LEU A 34 -8.87 7.40 -4.01
CA LEU A 34 -9.51 6.10 -3.83
C LEU A 34 -10.48 6.09 -2.64
N GLU A 35 -10.50 7.14 -1.81
CA GLU A 35 -11.32 7.23 -0.60
C GLU A 35 -11.12 6.02 0.34
N ARG A 36 -9.88 5.54 0.43
CA ARG A 36 -9.50 4.40 1.26
C ARG A 36 -8.45 4.76 2.29
N ASP A 37 -8.37 3.94 3.33
CA ASP A 37 -7.30 4.00 4.30
C ASP A 37 -6.05 3.24 3.76
N PRO A 38 -4.92 3.94 3.50
CA PRO A 38 -3.67 3.31 3.09
C PRO A 38 -3.03 2.44 4.19
N HIS A 39 -3.48 2.57 5.44
CA HIS A 39 -2.98 1.82 6.60
C HIS A 39 -3.79 0.56 6.92
N ALA A 40 -4.89 0.31 6.21
CA ALA A 40 -5.79 -0.83 6.46
C ALA A 40 -5.21 -2.21 6.13
N GLY A 41 -3.95 -2.31 5.70
CA GLY A 41 -3.31 -3.58 5.35
C GLY A 41 -3.57 -4.05 3.91
N ASP A 42 -4.32 -3.28 3.13
CA ASP A 42 -4.58 -3.52 1.71
C ASP A 42 -3.36 -3.19 0.83
N LEU A 43 -3.30 -3.82 -0.34
CA LEU A 43 -2.24 -3.62 -1.33
C LEU A 43 -2.72 -2.65 -2.40
N TYR A 44 -1.97 -1.57 -2.65
CA TYR A 44 -2.28 -0.59 -3.69
C TYR A 44 -1.19 -0.58 -4.76
N ILE A 45 -1.56 -0.89 -5.99
CA ILE A 45 -0.69 -0.97 -7.15
C ILE A 45 -0.89 0.26 -8.03
N PHE A 46 0.22 0.95 -8.30
CA PHE A 46 0.27 2.13 -9.16
C PHE A 46 1.12 1.84 -10.39
N ARG A 47 0.65 2.32 -11.54
CA ARG A 47 1.33 2.14 -12.83
C ARG A 47 1.81 3.47 -13.40
N GLY A 48 3.02 3.46 -13.94
CA GLY A 48 3.58 4.59 -14.68
C GLY A 48 2.90 4.74 -16.05
N ARG A 49 3.03 5.94 -16.65
CA ARG A 49 2.41 6.25 -17.94
C ARG A 49 2.84 5.33 -19.09
N ARG A 50 4.10 4.90 -19.10
CA ARG A 50 4.65 4.00 -20.14
C ARG A 50 4.37 2.51 -19.85
N GLY A 51 3.83 2.17 -18.67
CA GLY A 51 3.55 0.79 -18.25
C GLY A 51 4.80 -0.04 -17.92
N ASP A 52 5.98 0.55 -17.96
CA ASP A 52 7.28 -0.05 -17.64
C ASP A 52 7.59 -0.02 -16.13
N LEU A 53 6.96 0.89 -15.39
CA LEU A 53 7.15 1.07 -13.97
C LEU A 53 5.88 0.76 -13.19
N VAL A 54 6.05 -0.01 -12.11
CA VAL A 54 5.01 -0.35 -11.14
C VAL A 54 5.55 -0.05 -9.75
N ASN A 55 4.73 0.60 -8.94
CA ASN A 55 4.99 0.81 -7.52
C ASN A 55 3.85 0.25 -6.68
N ILE A 56 4.20 -0.34 -5.55
CA ILE A 56 3.25 -0.99 -4.64
C ILE A 56 3.34 -0.31 -3.28
N LEU A 57 2.21 0.18 -2.79
CA LEU A 57 2.06 0.66 -1.43
C LEU A 57 1.35 -0.43 -0.61
N TRP A 58 1.97 -0.83 0.48
CA TRP A 58 1.41 -1.76 1.44
C TRP A 58 1.80 -1.34 2.85
N HIS A 59 0.81 -1.33 3.74
CA HIS A 59 1.05 -1.17 5.17
C HIS A 59 0.99 -2.54 5.84
N GLY A 60 2.15 -3.19 5.95
CA GLY A 60 2.24 -4.54 6.53
C GLY A 60 2.07 -4.54 8.05
N VAL A 61 1.38 -5.57 8.56
CA VAL A 61 1.36 -5.92 10.00
C VAL A 61 2.74 -6.42 10.41
N LEU A 62 3.64 -5.51 10.74
CA LEU A 62 4.73 -5.77 11.68
C LEU A 62 4.36 -5.30 13.11
N GLN A 63 3.13 -4.81 13.29
CA GLN A 63 2.63 -4.36 14.59
C GLN A 63 2.25 -5.52 15.52
N SER A 64 1.76 -6.65 14.97
CA SER A 64 1.40 -7.81 15.78
C SER A 64 2.60 -8.46 16.48
N MET A 65 3.82 -8.40 15.91
CA MET A 65 5.03 -8.87 16.59
C MET A 65 5.59 -7.87 17.63
N LYS A 66 5.17 -6.60 17.60
CA LYS A 66 5.51 -5.63 18.64
C LYS A 66 4.60 -5.74 19.86
N GLU A 67 3.32 -6.08 19.65
CA GLU A 67 2.38 -6.30 20.76
C GLU A 67 2.70 -7.55 21.57
N VAL A 68 3.17 -8.63 20.91
CA VAL A 68 3.58 -9.87 21.60
C VAL A 68 4.89 -9.69 22.40
N ASN A 69 5.77 -8.77 21.99
CA ASN A 69 7.06 -8.53 22.67
C ASN A 69 7.02 -7.43 23.74
N ASN A 70 5.87 -6.80 23.99
CA ASN A 70 5.69 -5.77 25.03
C ASN A 70 4.77 -6.23 26.17
N GLN A 71 4.56 -7.55 26.30
CA GLN A 71 3.83 -8.18 27.41
C GLN A 71 4.69 -9.23 28.16
N ILE A 72 6.01 -9.11 28.09
CA ILE A 72 6.94 -9.85 28.95
C ILE A 72 7.77 -8.84 29.75
#